data_AF-A0A972WBG6-F1
#
_entry.id   AF-A0A972WBG6-F1
#
_cell.length_a   1.000
_cell.length_b   1.000
_cell.length_c   1.000
_cell.angle_alpha   90.00
_cell.angle_beta   90.00
_cell.angle_gamma   90.00
#
_symmetry.space_group_name_H-M   'P 1'
#
loop_
_entity.id
_entity.type
_entity.pdbx_description
1 polymer ?
#
loop_
_entity_poly.entity_id
_entity_poly.type
_entity_poly.pdbx_seq_one_letter_code
_entity_poly.pdbx_strand_id
1 'polypeptide(L)'
;MIVEQVWTGNAYRNFNYLIACPETGEALAIDPLDYKKCLAVALDRGWTITQILNTHEHGDHIGGNKAVVNATGAKVIAHENARSRIPNMDIGVGAGDVIKVGKTVDLVCLD
;
A
#
# COMPACT_ATOMS: atom_id res chain seq x y z
N MET A 1 13.76 -6.68 -4.14
CA MET A 1 12.64 -5.73 -4.01
C MET A 1 12.49 -4.97 -5.31
N ILE A 2 11.29 -4.91 -5.87
CA ILE A 2 10.97 -4.03 -7.01
C ILE A 2 10.14 -2.88 -6.45
N VAL A 3 10.44 -1.65 -6.87
CA VAL A 3 9.70 -0.44 -6.51
C VAL A 3 9.21 0.22 -7.78
N GLU A 4 7.90 0.47 -7.86
CA GLU A 4 7.25 1.12 -8.99
C GLU A 4 6.52 2.36 -8.48
N GLN A 5 6.87 3.52 -9.03
CA GLN A 5 6.24 4.79 -8.70
C GLN A 5 5.07 5.05 -9.65
N VAL A 6 3.91 5.35 -9.10
CA VAL A 6 2.68 5.59 -9.86
C VAL A 6 2.26 7.04 -9.71
N TRP A 7 2.47 7.83 -10.76
CA TRP A 7 2.05 9.23 -10.78
C TRP A 7 0.52 9.37 -10.88
N THR A 8 -0.08 10.04 -9.89
CA THR A 8 -1.54 10.23 -9.84
C THR A 8 -2.05 11.18 -10.93
N GLY A 9 -1.24 12.14 -11.39
CA GLY A 9 -1.62 13.04 -12.48
C GLY A 9 -2.85 13.92 -12.17
N ASN A 10 -3.09 14.22 -10.90
CA ASN A 10 -4.19 15.06 -10.42
C ASN A 10 -3.67 16.29 -9.65
N ALA A 11 -4.58 17.12 -9.14
CA ALA A 11 -4.25 18.38 -8.48
C ALA A 11 -3.47 18.23 -7.15
N TYR A 12 -3.57 17.08 -6.48
CA TYR A 12 -2.83 16.82 -5.24
C TYR A 12 -1.34 16.60 -5.48
N ARG A 13 -0.97 16.23 -6.72
CA ARG A 13 0.41 16.02 -7.13
C ARG A 13 1.14 14.96 -6.29
N ASN A 14 0.40 13.92 -5.89
CA ASN A 14 0.92 12.79 -5.12
C ASN A 14 1.47 11.68 -6.02
N PHE A 15 2.35 10.88 -5.44
CA PHE A 15 2.72 9.57 -5.95
C PHE A 15 2.10 8.49 -5.07
N ASN A 16 1.62 7.45 -5.71
CA ASN A 16 1.41 6.16 -5.05
C ASN A 16 2.64 5.30 -5.36
N TYR A 17 2.87 4.24 -4.59
CA TYR A 17 3.94 3.28 -4.89
C TYR A 17 3.43 1.85 -4.81
N LEU A 18 4.04 0.98 -5.61
CA LEU A 18 3.94 -0.46 -5.45
C LEU A 18 5.32 -1.01 -5.08
N ILE A 19 5.37 -1.80 -4.03
CA ILE A 19 6.55 -2.59 -3.67
C ILE A 19 6.22 -4.05 -3.92
N ALA A 20 6.98 -4.71 -4.80
CA ALA A 20 6.72 -6.09 -5.19
C ALA A 20 7.87 -7.03 -4.84
N CYS A 21 7.52 -8.25 -4.45
CA CYS A 21 8.44 -9.35 -4.28
C CYS A 21 8.73 -10.00 -5.64
N PRO A 22 9.99 -9.98 -6.12
CA PRO A 22 10.31 -10.52 -7.44
C PRO A 22 10.14 -12.05 -7.56
N GLU A 23 10.17 -12.78 -6.44
CA GLU A 23 10.00 -14.25 -6.46
C GLU A 23 8.54 -14.70 -6.52
N THR A 24 7.62 -13.89 -5.99
CA THR A 24 6.23 -14.32 -5.76
C THR A 24 5.20 -13.49 -6.51
N GLY A 25 5.56 -12.26 -6.94
CA GLY A 25 4.61 -11.30 -7.47
C GLY A 25 3.68 -10.68 -6.42
N GLU A 26 3.81 -11.03 -5.14
CA GLU A 26 3.08 -10.34 -4.08
C GLU A 26 3.51 -8.87 -3.99
N ALA A 27 2.56 -7.97 -3.83
CA ALA A 27 2.80 -6.53 -3.78
C ALA A 27 2.08 -5.82 -2.63
N LEU A 28 2.75 -4.79 -2.11
CA LEU A 28 2.24 -3.80 -1.18
C LEU A 28 1.95 -2.50 -1.93
N ALA A 29 0.75 -1.96 -1.78
CA ALA A 29 0.39 -0.64 -2.30
C ALA A 29 0.56 0.43 -1.21
N ILE A 30 1.36 1.46 -1.48
CA ILE A 30 1.56 2.60 -0.58
C ILE A 30 0.69 3.76 -1.03
N ASP A 31 -0.14 4.27 -0.13
CA ASP A 31 -1.03 5.42 -0.31
C ASP A 31 -1.81 5.41 -1.65
N PRO A 32 -2.66 4.40 -1.91
CA PRO A 32 -3.20 4.16 -3.24
C PRO A 32 -4.37 5.09 -3.61
N LEU A 33 -4.19 6.42 -3.59
CA LEU A 33 -5.23 7.41 -3.93
C LEU A 33 -5.87 7.11 -5.30
N ASP A 34 -5.06 7.13 -6.35
CA ASP A 34 -5.46 6.64 -7.68
C ASP A 34 -5.40 5.10 -7.76
N TYR A 35 -6.32 4.45 -7.05
CA TYR A 35 -6.39 3.00 -6.95
C TYR A 35 -6.48 2.30 -8.30
N LYS A 36 -7.13 2.93 -9.30
CA LYS A 36 -7.28 2.36 -10.64
C LYS A 36 -5.93 2.20 -11.32
N LYS A 37 -5.06 3.22 -11.23
CA LYS A 37 -3.70 3.12 -11.75
C LYS A 37 -2.89 2.07 -11.00
N CYS A 38 -2.97 2.01 -9.67
CA CYS A 38 -2.27 0.99 -8.89
C CYS A 38 -2.68 -0.43 -9.32
N LEU A 39 -3.99 -0.71 -9.43
CA LEU A 39 -4.50 -2.00 -9.87
C LEU A 39 -4.09 -2.33 -11.31
N ALA A 40 -4.14 -1.35 -12.22
CA ALA A 40 -3.74 -1.54 -13.61
C ALA A 40 -2.25 -1.85 -13.75
N VAL A 41 -1.39 -1.11 -13.04
CA VAL A 41 0.06 -1.35 -13.03
C VAL A 41 0.38 -2.72 -12.43
N ALA A 42 -0.23 -3.07 -11.29
CA ALA A 42 -0.04 -4.40 -10.70
C ALA A 42 -0.44 -5.51 -11.67
N LEU A 43 -1.60 -5.37 -12.33
CA LEU A 43 -2.06 -6.34 -13.33
C LEU A 43 -1.10 -6.49 -14.51
N ASP A 44 -0.64 -5.38 -15.09
CA ASP A 44 0.32 -5.37 -16.22
C ASP A 44 1.65 -6.05 -15.86
N ARG A 45 2.10 -5.87 -14.61
CA ARG A 45 3.32 -6.48 -14.10
C ARG A 45 3.15 -7.93 -13.61
N GLY A 46 1.92 -8.46 -13.60
CA GLY A 46 1.62 -9.78 -13.05
C GLY A 46 1.74 -9.85 -11.52
N TRP A 47 1.52 -8.73 -10.83
CA TRP A 47 1.57 -8.63 -9.37
C TRP A 47 0.20 -8.72 -8.73
N THR A 48 0.15 -9.25 -7.51
CA THR A 48 -1.06 -9.34 -6.68
C THR A 48 -0.92 -8.44 -5.46
N ILE A 49 -1.75 -7.40 -5.36
CA ILE A 49 -1.75 -6.50 -4.20
C ILE A 49 -2.48 -7.18 -3.03
N THR A 50 -1.73 -7.61 -2.02
CA THR A 50 -2.25 -8.29 -0.82
C THR A 50 -2.32 -7.36 0.39
N GLN A 51 -1.64 -6.22 0.33
CA GLN A 51 -1.47 -5.30 1.45
C GLN A 51 -1.51 -3.85 0.97
N ILE A 52 -1.98 -2.97 1.84
CA ILE A 52 -1.93 -1.52 1.69
C ILE A 52 -1.16 -0.97 2.89
N LEU A 53 -0.20 -0.08 2.66
CA LEU A 53 0.45 0.68 3.72
C LEU A 53 0.09 2.15 3.55
N ASN A 54 -0.54 2.74 4.58
CA ASN A 54 -0.74 4.17 4.63
C ASN A 54 0.34 4.85 5.46
N THR A 55 0.95 5.88 4.89
CA THR A 55 1.95 6.68 5.62
C THR A 55 1.30 7.55 6.68
N HIS A 56 0.11 8.10 6.38
CA HIS A 56 -0.73 8.89 7.29
C HIS A 56 -2.18 8.95 6.77
N GLU A 57 -3.05 9.57 7.54
CA GLU A 57 -4.52 9.52 7.37
C GLU A 57 -5.13 10.51 6.36
N HIS A 58 -4.34 11.37 5.72
CA HIS A 58 -4.90 12.38 4.83
C HIS A 58 -5.67 11.73 3.66
N GLY A 59 -6.77 12.39 3.25
CA GLY A 59 -7.71 11.83 2.27
C GLY A 59 -7.09 11.56 0.89
N ASP A 60 -6.08 12.33 0.52
CA ASP A 60 -5.27 12.17 -0.69
C ASP A 60 -4.21 11.05 -0.59
N HIS A 61 -4.19 10.30 0.52
CA HIS A 61 -3.39 9.09 0.73
C HIS A 61 -4.28 7.86 0.93
N ILE A 62 -5.33 7.99 1.75
CA ILE A 62 -6.23 6.86 2.10
C ILE A 62 -7.44 6.71 1.17
N GLY A 63 -7.68 7.68 0.27
CA GLY A 63 -8.92 7.80 -0.50
C GLY A 63 -9.24 6.60 -1.39
N GLY A 64 -8.23 5.81 -1.79
CA GLY A 64 -8.42 4.61 -2.59
C GLY A 64 -8.46 3.29 -1.81
N ASN A 65 -8.22 3.31 -0.49
CA ASN A 65 -8.10 2.08 0.32
C ASN A 65 -9.29 1.14 0.13
N LYS A 66 -10.51 1.66 0.34
CA LYS A 66 -11.75 0.85 0.24
C LYS A 66 -11.88 0.18 -1.13
N ALA A 67 -11.49 0.87 -2.20
CA ALA A 67 -11.59 0.33 -3.55
C ALA A 67 -10.55 -0.77 -3.81
N VAL A 68 -9.32 -0.61 -3.31
CA VAL A 68 -8.29 -1.66 -3.37
C VAL A 68 -8.71 -2.87 -2.54
N VAL A 69 -9.15 -2.68 -1.29
CA VAL A 69 -9.64 -3.76 -0.42
C VAL A 69 -10.79 -4.52 -1.09
N ASN A 70 -11.75 -3.83 -1.68
CA ASN A 70 -12.86 -4.49 -2.39
C ASN A 70 -12.39 -5.29 -3.61
N ALA A 71 -11.35 -4.84 -4.29
CA ALA A 71 -10.85 -5.49 -5.50
C ALA A 71 -9.93 -6.69 -5.20
N THR A 72 -9.20 -6.67 -4.08
CA THR A 72 -8.12 -7.64 -3.84
C THR A 72 -8.21 -8.38 -2.51
N GLY A 73 -9.04 -7.91 -1.58
CA GLY A 73 -9.06 -8.40 -0.20
C GLY A 73 -7.84 -7.97 0.63
N ALA A 74 -7.08 -6.96 0.16
CA ALA A 74 -5.86 -6.52 0.82
C ALA A 74 -6.07 -6.08 2.27
N LYS A 75 -5.05 -6.26 3.10
CA LYS A 75 -5.02 -5.78 4.48
C LYS A 75 -4.51 -4.34 4.57
N VAL A 76 -5.19 -3.51 5.35
CA VAL A 76 -4.79 -2.11 5.58
C VAL A 76 -3.84 -2.03 6.78
N ILE A 77 -2.63 -1.59 6.51
CA ILE A 77 -1.55 -1.40 7.47
C ILE A 77 -1.29 0.10 7.63
N ALA A 78 -1.12 0.56 8.86
CA ALA A 78 -0.63 1.90 9.15
C ALA A 78 0.03 1.93 10.53
N HIS A 79 0.64 3.06 10.89
CA HIS A 79 1.16 3.24 12.25
C HIS A 79 0.02 3.02 13.28
N GLU A 80 0.32 2.34 14.40
CA GLU A 80 -0.67 1.99 15.44
C GLU A 80 -1.51 3.18 15.95
N ASN A 81 -0.91 4.37 16.06
CA ASN A 81 -1.55 5.61 16.48
C ASN A 81 -2.62 6.13 15.50
N ALA A 82 -2.64 5.63 14.25
CA ALA A 82 -3.61 6.03 13.24
C ALA A 82 -4.93 5.24 13.33
N ARG A 83 -5.06 4.28 14.25
CA ARG A 83 -6.23 3.37 14.37
C ARG A 83 -7.58 4.08 14.42
N SER A 84 -7.66 5.25 15.05
CA SER A 84 -8.90 6.03 15.16
C SER A 84 -9.17 6.94 13.95
N ARG A 85 -8.20 7.07 13.04
CA ARG A 85 -8.19 8.05 11.94
C ARG A 85 -8.25 7.40 10.56
N ILE A 86 -7.70 6.19 10.42
CA ILE A 86 -7.73 5.42 9.18
C ILE A 86 -8.83 4.35 9.28
N PRO A 87 -9.91 4.44 8.48
CA PRO A 87 -11.00 3.49 8.52
C PRO A 87 -10.56 2.07 8.15
N ASN A 88 -11.07 1.08 8.88
CA ASN A 88 -10.86 -0.35 8.61
C ASN A 88 -9.38 -0.76 8.58
N MET A 89 -8.55 -0.13 9.43
CA MET A 89 -7.16 -0.56 9.64
C MET A 89 -7.12 -1.97 10.25
N ASP A 90 -6.45 -2.91 9.58
CA ASP A 90 -6.29 -4.30 10.03
C ASP A 90 -5.09 -4.45 10.98
N ILE A 91 -3.94 -3.87 10.59
CA ILE A 91 -2.65 -4.06 11.26
C ILE A 91 -2.09 -2.69 11.65
N GLY A 92 -1.77 -2.53 12.93
CA GLY A 92 -1.01 -1.39 13.44
C GLY A 92 0.46 -1.79 13.58
N VAL A 93 1.36 -0.95 13.10
CA VAL A 93 2.82 -1.14 13.25
C VAL A 93 3.45 0.03 14.03
N GLY A 94 4.63 -0.22 14.60
CA GLY A 94 5.52 0.81 15.16
C GLY A 94 6.99 0.43 15.03
N ALA A 95 7.88 1.22 15.65
CA ALA A 95 9.32 1.07 15.52
C ALA A 95 9.82 -0.38 15.73
N GLY A 96 10.52 -0.90 14.72
CA GLY A 96 11.11 -2.24 14.71
C GLY A 96 10.20 -3.33 14.13
N ASP A 97 8.91 -3.07 13.91
CA ASP A 97 8.02 -4.01 13.26
C ASP A 97 8.43 -4.23 11.79
N VAL A 98 8.20 -5.45 11.30
CA VAL A 98 8.54 -5.85 9.93
C VAL A 98 7.28 -6.14 9.13
N ILE A 99 7.09 -5.41 8.03
CA ILE A 99 6.08 -5.69 7.01
C ILE A 99 6.73 -6.57 5.95
N LYS A 100 6.24 -7.81 5.82
CA LYS A 100 6.72 -8.78 4.83
C LYS A 100 5.91 -8.67 3.56
N VAL A 101 6.58 -8.68 2.41
CA VAL A 101 5.95 -8.72 1.08
C VAL A 101 6.52 -9.94 0.35
N GLY A 102 5.66 -10.95 0.15
CA GLY A 102 6.08 -12.21 -0.45
C GLY A 102 7.18 -12.90 0.36
N LYS A 103 8.15 -13.48 -0.36
CA LYS A 103 9.18 -14.34 0.24
C LYS A 103 10.48 -13.62 0.62
N THR A 104 10.81 -12.52 -0.05
CA THR A 104 12.17 -11.93 -0.01
C THR A 104 12.22 -10.43 0.22
N VAL A 105 11.08 -9.80 0.52
CA VAL A 105 11.04 -8.36 0.78
C VAL A 105 10.52 -8.12 2.19
N ASP A 106 11.34 -7.47 3.00
CA ASP A 106 11.04 -7.04 4.36
C ASP A 106 11.21 -5.51 4.43
N LEU A 107 10.19 -4.83 4.96
CA LEU A 107 10.20 -3.40 5.24
C LEU A 107 10.18 -3.22 6.77
N VAL A 108 11.12 -2.46 7.32
CA VAL A 108 11.19 -2.18 8.76
C VAL A 108 10.52 -0.82 9.03
N CYS A 109 9.53 -0.79 9.92
CA CYS A 109 8.98 0.46 10.44
C CYS A 109 10.01 1.10 11.38
N LEU A 110 10.35 2.37 11.16
CA LEU A 110 11.44 3.02 11.88
C LEU A 110 10.95 3.78 13.12
N ASP A 111 9.67 4.11 13.15
CA ASP A 111 8.96 4.83 14.21
C ASP A 111 7.64 4.12 14.60
#